data_AF-A0A5N6KF07-F1
#
_entry.id   AF-A0A5N6KF07-F1
#
_cell.length_a   1.000
_cell.length_b   1.000
_cell.length_c   1.000
_cell.angle_alpha   90.00
_cell.angle_beta   90.00
_cell.angle_gamma   90.00
#
_symmetry.space_group_name_H-M   'P 1'
#
loop_
_entity.id
_entity.type
_entity.pdbx_description
1 polymer ?
#
loop_
_entity_poly.entity_id
_entity_poly.type
_entity_poly.pdbx_seq_one_letter_code
_entity_poly.pdbx_strand_id
1 'polypeptide(L)'
;MSSINRISKTNPALAAKITQMALPLAPLVRLTNGQVHPAFPKQLLNFWLLTSAELDELAHFYHQRTPCEWTLHYPCPVRWDVNADLEVKRRRLGRFIGLRGCESPEVVESVEEIERRVRRERVRREEEEMWKKKSRWY
;
A
#
# COMPACT_ATOMS: atom_id res chain seq x y z
N MET A 1 -25.81 -18.05 -27.41
CA MET A 1 -26.08 -16.83 -26.61
C MET A 1 -25.03 -16.77 -25.51
N SER A 2 -24.21 -15.71 -25.47
CA SER A 2 -23.18 -15.52 -24.43
C SER A 2 -23.82 -15.55 -23.03
N SER A 3 -23.24 -16.30 -22.09
CA SER A 3 -23.83 -16.54 -20.76
C SER A 3 -24.21 -15.26 -20.00
N ILE A 4 -23.46 -14.17 -20.22
CA ILE A 4 -23.74 -12.84 -19.65
C ILE A 4 -25.09 -12.28 -20.12
N ASN A 5 -25.50 -12.51 -21.37
CA ASN A 5 -26.78 -12.05 -21.91
C ASN A 5 -27.99 -12.79 -21.33
N ARG A 6 -27.78 -13.99 -20.78
CA ARG A 6 -28.83 -14.72 -20.04
C ARG A 6 -28.96 -14.14 -18.63
N ILE A 7 -27.82 -13.94 -17.95
CA ILE A 7 -27.79 -13.42 -16.58
C ILE A 7 -28.33 -12.00 -16.52
N SER A 8 -28.03 -11.14 -17.51
CA SER A 8 -28.55 -9.77 -17.56
C SER A 8 -30.08 -9.71 -17.59
N LYS A 9 -30.74 -10.69 -18.23
CA LYS A 9 -32.21 -10.79 -18.29
C LYS A 9 -32.81 -11.32 -16.99
N THR A 10 -32.14 -12.25 -16.31
CA THR A 10 -32.65 -12.88 -15.08
C THR A 10 -32.27 -12.14 -13.79
N ASN A 11 -31.08 -11.55 -13.74
CA ASN A 11 -30.56 -10.81 -12.58
C ASN A 11 -29.59 -9.70 -13.05
N PRO A 12 -30.12 -8.49 -13.32
CA PRO A 12 -29.31 -7.38 -13.82
C PRO A 12 -28.25 -6.90 -12.82
N ALA A 13 -28.50 -7.01 -11.51
CA ALA A 13 -27.55 -6.63 -10.48
C ALA A 13 -26.30 -7.54 -10.47
N LEU A 14 -26.51 -8.86 -10.57
CA LEU A 14 -25.42 -9.81 -10.70
C LEU A 14 -24.63 -9.59 -11.99
N ALA A 15 -25.32 -9.36 -13.12
CA ALA A 15 -24.64 -9.06 -14.38
C ALA A 15 -23.77 -7.80 -14.27
N ALA A 16 -24.29 -6.72 -13.66
CA ALA A 16 -23.54 -5.49 -13.43
C ALA A 16 -22.31 -5.74 -12.54
N LYS A 17 -22.45 -6.55 -11.48
CA LYS A 17 -21.33 -6.91 -10.60
C LYS A 17 -20.27 -7.74 -11.32
N ILE A 18 -20.65 -8.71 -12.14
CA ILE A 18 -19.71 -9.50 -12.94
C ILE A 18 -18.94 -8.59 -13.91
N THR A 19 -19.64 -7.67 -14.60
CA THR A 19 -19.00 -6.68 -15.46
C THR A 19 -18.02 -5.81 -14.69
N GLN A 20 -18.38 -5.36 -13.49
CA GLN A 20 -17.47 -4.63 -12.60
C GLN A 20 -16.24 -5.47 -12.21
N MET A 21 -16.42 -6.74 -11.86
CA MET A 21 -15.35 -7.65 -11.47
C MET A 21 -14.40 -7.98 -12.63
N ALA A 22 -14.88 -7.93 -13.88
CA ALA A 22 -14.10 -8.14 -15.09
C ALA A 22 -13.30 -6.91 -15.55
N LEU A 23 -13.41 -5.76 -14.86
CA LEU A 23 -12.66 -4.55 -15.23
C LEU A 23 -11.13 -4.83 -15.17
N PRO A 24 -10.39 -4.56 -16.25
CA PRO A 24 -8.94 -4.77 -16.28
C PRO A 24 -8.24 -3.71 -15.42
N LEU A 25 -7.16 -4.12 -14.76
CA LEU A 25 -6.30 -3.23 -13.98
C LEU A 25 -4.99 -2.98 -14.73
N ALA A 26 -4.58 -1.72 -14.78
CA ALA A 26 -3.28 -1.35 -15.34
C ALA A 26 -2.16 -1.77 -14.39
N PRO A 27 -1.09 -2.40 -14.88
CA PRO A 27 0.01 -2.85 -14.04
C PRO A 27 0.81 -1.65 -13.50
N LEU A 28 1.14 -1.69 -12.20
CA LEU A 28 2.11 -0.78 -11.61
C LEU A 28 3.54 -1.32 -11.83
N VAL A 29 4.49 -0.42 -12.03
CA VAL A 29 5.90 -0.75 -12.18
C VAL A 29 6.69 -0.39 -10.92
N ARG A 30 7.72 -1.18 -10.62
CA ARG A 30 8.67 -0.88 -9.57
C ARG A 30 9.62 0.23 -10.02
N LEU A 31 9.84 1.23 -9.18
CA LEU A 31 10.64 2.41 -9.53
C LEU A 31 12.12 2.12 -9.81
N THR A 32 12.70 1.08 -9.21
CA THR A 32 14.13 0.79 -9.34
C THR A 32 14.51 0.17 -10.69
N ASN A 33 13.63 -0.61 -11.29
CA ASN A 33 13.95 -1.43 -12.47
C ASN A 33 12.84 -1.48 -13.53
N GLY A 34 11.71 -0.81 -13.31
CA GLY A 34 10.57 -0.79 -14.22
C GLY A 34 9.80 -2.11 -14.32
N GLN A 35 10.10 -3.11 -13.48
CA GLN A 35 9.45 -4.41 -13.55
C GLN A 35 8.08 -4.41 -12.88
N VAL A 36 7.18 -5.24 -13.38
CA VAL A 36 5.86 -5.52 -12.79
C VAL A 36 5.95 -6.79 -11.95
N HIS A 37 5.33 -6.80 -10.77
CA HIS A 37 5.26 -8.02 -9.97
C HIS A 37 4.47 -9.11 -10.70
N PRO A 38 4.94 -10.38 -10.76
CA PRO A 38 4.26 -11.45 -11.51
C PRO A 38 2.83 -11.74 -11.02
N ALA A 39 2.59 -11.57 -9.72
CA ALA A 39 1.26 -11.73 -9.11
C ALA A 39 0.41 -10.44 -9.12
N PHE A 40 0.81 -9.39 -9.85
CA PHE A 40 0.00 -8.18 -9.92
C PHE A 40 -1.39 -8.50 -10.52
N PRO A 41 -2.50 -8.06 -9.89
CA PRO A 41 -3.83 -8.44 -10.32
C PRO A 41 -4.17 -7.84 -11.69
N LYS A 42 -4.60 -8.68 -12.63
CA LYS A 42 -4.93 -8.27 -14.00
C LYS A 42 -6.34 -7.68 -14.13
N GLN A 43 -7.23 -8.03 -13.21
CA GLN A 43 -8.63 -7.58 -13.17
C GLN A 43 -9.04 -7.29 -11.72
N LEU A 44 -10.15 -6.57 -11.55
CA LEU A 44 -10.67 -6.24 -10.24
C LEU A 44 -11.02 -7.50 -9.43
N LEU A 45 -11.54 -8.56 -10.06
CA LEU A 45 -11.77 -9.84 -9.40
C LEU A 45 -10.48 -10.42 -8.82
N ASN A 46 -9.41 -10.46 -9.62
CA ASN A 46 -8.12 -11.01 -9.20
C ASN A 46 -7.55 -10.26 -7.99
N PHE A 47 -7.76 -8.94 -7.93
CA PHE A 47 -7.37 -8.14 -6.75
C PHE A 47 -8.10 -8.62 -5.49
N TRP A 48 -9.42 -8.85 -5.55
CA TRP A 48 -10.20 -9.34 -4.41
C TRP A 48 -9.88 -10.78 -4.00
N LEU A 49 -9.19 -11.54 -4.86
CA LEU A 49 -8.75 -12.89 -4.58
C LEU A 49 -7.33 -12.97 -4.01
N LEU A 50 -6.59 -11.86 -3.94
CA LEU A 50 -5.25 -11.84 -3.36
C LEU A 50 -5.29 -12.29 -1.89
N THR A 51 -4.35 -13.16 -1.54
CA THR A 51 -4.11 -13.67 -0.20
C THR A 51 -3.29 -12.67 0.65
N SER A 52 -3.30 -12.85 1.97
CA SER A 52 -2.52 -12.00 2.88
C SER A 52 -1.02 -12.00 2.53
N ALA A 53 -0.48 -13.17 2.20
CA ALA A 53 0.93 -13.33 1.81
C ALA A 53 1.24 -12.62 0.49
N GLU A 54 0.40 -12.77 -0.54
CA GLU A 54 0.60 -12.07 -1.82
C GLU A 54 0.53 -10.55 -1.67
N LEU A 55 -0.35 -10.04 -0.78
CA LEU A 55 -0.41 -8.62 -0.47
C LEU A 55 0.88 -8.12 0.20
N ASP A 56 1.43 -8.88 1.15
CA ASP A 56 2.69 -8.53 1.82
C ASP A 56 3.88 -8.55 0.85
N GLU A 57 3.92 -9.51 -0.08
CA GLU A 57 4.96 -9.58 -1.12
C GLU A 57 4.84 -8.43 -2.13
N LEU A 58 3.61 -8.11 -2.57
CA LEU A 58 3.37 -6.93 -3.41
C LEU A 58 3.81 -5.64 -2.71
N ALA A 59 3.45 -5.48 -1.44
CA ALA A 59 3.85 -4.31 -0.65
C ALA A 59 5.37 -4.23 -0.45
N HIS A 60 6.06 -5.36 -0.28
CA HIS A 60 7.52 -5.39 -0.22
C HIS A 60 8.15 -5.02 -1.56
N PHE A 61 7.68 -5.62 -2.66
CA PHE A 61 8.17 -5.38 -4.02
C PHE A 61 8.11 -3.89 -4.40
N TYR A 62 7.03 -3.21 -4.02
CA TYR A 62 6.85 -1.77 -4.27
C TYR A 62 7.35 -0.87 -3.12
N HIS A 63 8.25 -1.33 -2.25
CA HIS A 63 8.87 -0.55 -1.17
C HIS A 63 7.87 0.06 -0.16
N GLN A 64 6.69 -0.53 0.00
CA GLN A 64 5.67 -0.08 0.96
C GLN A 64 5.78 -0.82 2.30
N ARG A 65 6.13 -2.12 2.27
CA ARG A 65 6.36 -2.93 3.49
C ARG A 65 7.73 -2.71 4.11
N THR A 66 8.76 -2.50 3.29
CA THR A 66 10.12 -2.21 3.72
C THR A 66 10.51 -0.86 3.15
N PRO A 67 10.11 0.24 3.81
CA PRO A 67 10.32 1.58 3.27
C PRO A 67 11.79 1.90 3.03
N CYS A 68 12.06 2.65 1.97
CA CYS A 68 13.39 3.12 1.58
C CYS A 68 13.26 4.47 0.84
N GLU A 69 14.35 4.95 0.24
CA GLU A 69 14.38 6.20 -0.53
C GLU A 69 13.30 6.28 -1.62
N TRP A 70 12.90 5.14 -2.21
CA TRP A 70 11.92 5.08 -3.30
C TRP A 70 10.46 5.13 -2.83
N THR A 71 10.17 4.92 -1.54
CA THR A 71 8.79 4.76 -1.04
C THR A 71 7.93 5.98 -1.34
N LEU A 72 8.48 7.18 -1.12
CA LEU A 72 7.77 8.44 -1.29
C LEU A 72 7.67 8.90 -2.75
N HIS A 73 8.35 8.21 -3.67
CA HIS A 73 8.29 8.51 -5.10
C HIS A 73 7.09 7.84 -5.79
N TYR A 74 6.38 6.93 -5.12
CA TYR A 74 5.13 6.39 -5.62
C TYR A 74 3.99 7.43 -5.46
N PRO A 75 2.97 7.42 -6.34
CA PRO A 75 1.90 8.44 -6.30
C PRO A 75 1.08 8.45 -5.00
N CYS A 76 0.87 7.28 -4.40
CA CYS A 76 0.00 7.11 -3.23
C CYS A 76 0.64 6.21 -2.17
N PRO A 77 1.75 6.63 -1.52
CA PRO A 77 2.44 5.79 -0.56
C PRO A 77 1.53 5.42 0.62
N VAL A 78 1.73 4.22 1.16
CA VAL A 78 0.93 3.68 2.27
C VAL A 78 1.83 3.15 3.38
N ARG A 79 1.39 3.31 4.63
CA ARG A 79 2.00 2.65 5.78
C ARG A 79 1.54 1.20 5.80
N TRP A 80 2.45 0.26 5.65
CA TRP A 80 2.13 -1.17 5.67
C TRP A 80 2.24 -1.76 7.08
N ASP A 81 1.38 -2.72 7.40
CA ASP A 81 1.40 -3.49 8.64
C ASP A 81 1.18 -4.96 8.28
N VAL A 82 2.16 -5.79 8.61
CA VAL A 82 2.17 -7.23 8.29
C VAL A 82 1.17 -7.98 9.17
N ASN A 83 0.86 -7.45 10.36
CA ASN A 83 -0.06 -8.07 11.31
C ASN A 83 -1.52 -7.63 11.10
N ALA A 84 -1.77 -6.70 10.18
CA ALA A 84 -3.12 -6.25 9.89
C ALA A 84 -3.96 -7.34 9.21
N ASP A 85 -5.28 -7.27 9.45
CA ASP A 85 -6.22 -8.18 8.81
C ASP A 85 -6.22 -8.05 7.28
N LEU A 86 -6.66 -9.12 6.61
CA LEU A 86 -6.71 -9.22 5.15
C LEU A 86 -7.45 -8.03 4.50
N GLU A 87 -8.56 -7.61 5.08
CA GLU A 87 -9.33 -6.48 4.54
C GLU A 87 -8.55 -5.16 4.64
N VAL A 88 -7.83 -4.93 5.74
CA VAL A 88 -7.00 -3.73 5.92
C VAL A 88 -5.85 -3.73 4.92
N LYS A 89 -5.18 -4.87 4.73
CA LYS A 89 -4.13 -5.02 3.70
C LYS A 89 -4.67 -4.75 2.29
N ARG A 90 -5.86 -5.26 1.97
CA ARG A 90 -6.54 -5.00 0.68
C ARG A 90 -6.85 -3.52 0.51
N ARG A 91 -7.40 -2.84 1.51
CA ARG A 91 -7.67 -1.39 1.45
C ARG A 91 -6.38 -0.60 1.23
N ARG A 92 -5.31 -0.91 1.97
CA ARG A 92 -4.01 -0.25 1.80
C ARG A 92 -3.42 -0.46 0.41
N LEU A 93 -3.39 -1.69 -0.08
CA LEU A 93 -2.92 -1.97 -1.44
C LEU A 93 -3.82 -1.31 -2.50
N GLY A 94 -5.14 -1.37 -2.32
CA GLY A 94 -6.11 -0.75 -3.20
C GLY A 94 -5.90 0.76 -3.33
N ARG A 95 -5.70 1.46 -2.21
CA ARG A 95 -5.33 2.88 -2.20
C ARG A 95 -4.00 3.11 -2.92
N PHE A 96 -2.99 2.29 -2.64
CA PHE A 96 -1.67 2.40 -3.25
C PHE A 96 -1.69 2.31 -4.78
N ILE A 97 -2.52 1.41 -5.34
CA ILE A 97 -2.66 1.24 -6.80
C ILE A 97 -3.78 2.11 -7.42
N GLY A 98 -4.40 2.99 -6.64
CA GLY A 98 -5.39 3.97 -7.14
C GLY A 98 -6.84 3.47 -7.28
N LEU A 99 -7.23 2.40 -6.58
CA LEU A 99 -8.62 1.95 -6.55
C LEU A 99 -9.49 2.84 -5.65
N ARG A 100 -10.66 3.23 -6.15
CA ARG A 100 -11.67 3.97 -5.37
C ARG A 100 -12.34 3.07 -4.33
N GLY A 101 -12.77 3.67 -3.22
CA GLY A 101 -13.43 2.96 -2.11
C GLY A 101 -12.48 2.11 -1.26
N CYS A 102 -11.16 2.24 -1.47
CA CYS A 102 -10.11 1.62 -0.67
C CYS A 102 -9.44 2.63 0.28
N GLU A 103 -10.04 3.79 0.47
CA GLU A 103 -9.57 4.82 1.39
C GLU A 103 -9.45 4.20 2.79
N SER A 104 -8.23 4.17 3.30
CA SER A 104 -7.99 3.86 4.70
C SER A 104 -8.27 5.14 5.49
N PRO A 105 -8.91 5.08 6.67
CA PRO A 105 -8.93 6.23 7.56
C PRO A 105 -7.50 6.70 7.74
N GLU A 106 -7.23 7.99 7.54
CA GLU A 106 -5.93 8.53 7.87
C GLU A 106 -5.71 8.27 9.36
N VAL A 107 -4.72 7.43 9.66
CA VAL A 107 -4.18 7.37 11.02
C VAL A 107 -3.42 8.67 11.18
N VAL A 108 -4.15 9.72 11.54
CA VAL A 108 -3.58 11.00 11.95
C VAL A 108 -2.76 10.68 13.18
N GLU A 109 -1.43 10.74 13.07
CA GLU A 109 -0.54 10.65 14.24
C GLU A 109 -1.04 11.66 15.25
N SER A 110 -1.29 11.23 16.49
CA SER A 110 -1.70 12.18 17.51
C SER A 110 -0.60 13.21 17.69
N VAL A 111 -0.97 14.44 18.07
CA VAL A 111 -0.01 15.51 18.36
C VAL A 111 1.05 15.03 19.35
N GLU A 112 0.66 14.23 20.33
CA GLU A 112 1.56 13.61 21.32
C GLU A 112 2.59 12.66 20.70
N GLU A 113 2.22 11.90 19.67
CA GLU A 113 3.10 10.97 18.98
C GLU A 113 4.12 11.70 18.11
N ILE A 114 3.69 12.78 17.47
CA ILE A 114 4.55 13.72 16.75
C ILE A 114 5.54 14.38 17.71
N GLU A 115 5.06 14.92 18.84
CA GLU A 115 5.91 15.55 19.87
C GLU A 115 6.94 14.59 20.44
N ARG A 116 6.54 13.33 20.72
CA ARG A 116 7.44 12.29 21.24
C ARG A 116 8.55 11.96 20.25
N ARG A 117 8.23 11.90 18.95
CA ARG A 117 9.23 11.70 17.89
C ARG A 117 10.21 12.89 17.82
N VAL A 118 9.71 14.12 17.78
CA VAL A 118 10.53 15.34 17.72
C VAL A 118 11.45 15.45 18.94
N ARG A 119 10.95 15.13 20.14
CA ARG A 119 11.76 15.15 21.38
C ARG A 119 12.92 14.15 21.31
N ARG A 120 12.66 12.91 20.87
CA ARG A 120 13.71 11.87 20.73
C ARG A 120 14.79 12.28 19.73
N GLU A 121 14.39 12.91 18.63
CA GLU A 121 15.32 13.35 17.59
C GLU A 121 16.22 14.51 18.06
N ARG A 122 15.68 15.45 18.84
CA ARG A 122 16.48 16.52 19.48
C ARG A 122 17.54 15.95 20.41
N VAL A 123 17.16 15.03 21.31
CA VAL A 123 18.09 14.40 22.26
C VAL A 123 19.22 13.69 21.51
N ARG A 124 18.89 12.89 20.49
CA ARG A 124 19.91 12.18 19.70
C ARG A 124 20.89 13.15 19.03
N ARG A 125 20.40 14.26 18.49
CA ARG A 125 21.24 15.28 17.85
C ARG A 125 22.15 15.99 18.85
N GLU A 126 21.64 16.30 20.03
CA GLU A 126 22.42 16.88 21.13
C GLU A 126 23.51 15.91 21.62
N GLU A 127 23.19 14.62 21.77
CA GLU A 127 24.15 13.57 22.13
C GLU A 127 25.24 13.41 21.06
N GLU A 128 24.89 13.41 19.78
CA GLU A 128 25.85 13.37 18.67
C GLU A 128 26.77 14.59 18.65
N GLU A 129 26.24 15.80 18.91
CA GLU A 129 27.04 17.02 18.99
C GLU A 129 27.97 17.02 20.21
N MET A 130 27.48 16.55 21.36
CA MET A 130 28.26 16.38 22.57
C MET A 130 29.39 15.37 22.36
N TRP A 131 29.10 14.25 21.70
CA TRP A 131 30.08 13.23 21.35
C TRP A 131 31.14 13.77 20.38
N LYS A 132 30.75 14.53 19.35
CA LYS A 132 31.68 15.19 18.42
C LYS A 132 32.57 16.21 19.12
N LYS A 133 32.01 17.03 20.02
CA LYS A 133 32.79 17.98 20.83
C LYS A 133 33.79 17.23 21.69
N LYS A 134 33.36 16.21 22.43
CA LYS A 134 34.22 15.40 23.31
C LYS A 134 35.33 14.69 22.54
N SER A 135 35.02 14.14 21.37
CA SER A 135 35.99 13.49 20.48
C SER A 135 36.97 14.46 19.81
N ARG A 136 36.78 15.78 19.93
CA ARG A 136 37.70 16.81 19.43
C ARG A 136 38.78 17.18 20.45
N TRP A 137 38.63 16.78 21.70
CA TRP A 137 39.55 17.04 22.81
C TRP A 137 40.37 15.82 23.24
N TYR A 138 40.12 14.67 22.61
CA TYR A 138 40.93 13.45 22.68
C TYR A 138 41.56 13.20 21.32
#